data_AF-A0A503STS1-F1
#
_entry.id   AF-A0A503STS1-F1
#
_cell.length_a   1.000
_cell.length_b   1.000
_cell.length_c   1.000
_cell.angle_alpha   90.00
_cell.angle_beta   90.00
_cell.angle_gamma   90.00
#
_symmetry.space_group_name_H-M   'P 1'
#
loop_
_entity.id
_entity.type
_entity.pdbx_description
1 polymer ?
#
loop_
_entity_poly.entity_id
_entity_poly.type
_entity_poly.pdbx_seq_one_letter_code
_entity_poly.pdbx_strand_id
1 'polypeptide(L)'
;MSSSDFRQIAIRTESGKAERLFRAAVSAFCSLTRPSRREIGQLEDLTLPLFDNVSVESRRYVAAALSECEYAPAALVRRLCEEPVDIAAPLLIRSRAVGDIDLIALIGRHGLPHARAIARRKDLNPTIADLIRVLERPTLVRVRKPETESYPARSLAAQTHATADGAETPQAPGQQTPGVAAENARRRLRSMMRTGDEASAAKVDAFPGADTYVKLRETALTGNAAFFQTALADALDIEFSIAQSLTANQNYAPLLAALRSLDFSEDRAFLITVAVYPGLFPHPQAIRTYLDRYRLLHRDVALDKVRGWKAETLSRVVRNASPANSEARKASNSDEAEAPGLRASSRK
;
A
#
# COMPACT_ATOMS: atom_id res chain seq x y z
N MET A 1 -3.90 54.45 4.69
CA MET A 1 -3.51 53.13 4.11
C MET A 1 -3.88 52.07 5.13
N SER A 2 -4.31 50.90 4.69
CA SER A 2 -4.82 49.84 5.55
C SER A 2 -3.70 48.94 6.10
N SER A 3 -3.92 48.31 7.25
CA SER A 3 -3.01 47.28 7.78
C SER A 3 -2.91 46.04 6.87
N SER A 4 -3.93 45.80 6.05
CA SER A 4 -3.92 44.81 4.97
C SER A 4 -2.84 45.10 3.92
N ASP A 5 -2.65 46.38 3.56
CA ASP A 5 -1.74 46.79 2.49
C ASP A 5 -0.28 46.51 2.89
N PHE A 6 0.08 46.86 4.13
CA PHE A 6 1.40 46.54 4.70
C PHE A 6 1.67 45.04 4.75
N ARG A 7 0.67 44.21 5.11
CA ARG A 7 0.81 42.75 5.08
C ARG A 7 1.01 42.22 3.66
N GLN A 8 0.30 42.75 2.67
CA GLN A 8 0.48 42.36 1.27
C GLN A 8 1.88 42.74 0.73
N ILE A 9 2.42 43.90 1.14
CA ILE A 9 3.79 44.32 0.77
C ILE A 9 4.84 43.43 1.46
N ALA A 10 4.66 43.11 2.74
CA ALA A 10 5.51 42.16 3.45
C ALA A 10 5.52 40.78 2.75
N ILE A 11 4.34 40.19 2.52
CA ILE A 11 4.17 38.90 1.84
C ILE A 11 4.82 38.91 0.44
N ARG A 12 4.66 39.98 -0.36
CA ARG A 12 5.32 40.10 -1.68
C ARG A 12 6.85 40.17 -1.59
N THR A 13 7.40 40.80 -0.55
CA THR A 13 8.87 40.86 -0.36
C THR A 13 9.44 39.57 0.24
N GLU A 14 8.64 38.79 0.96
CA GLU A 14 9.01 37.49 1.50
C GLU A 14 8.87 36.36 0.45
N SER A 15 7.78 36.32 -0.31
CA SER A 15 7.64 35.40 -1.45
C SER A 15 8.76 35.64 -2.47
N GLY A 16 9.09 36.90 -2.77
CA GLY A 16 10.23 37.25 -3.62
C GLY A 16 11.61 36.89 -3.02
N LYS A 17 11.76 36.70 -1.71
CA LYS A 17 12.97 36.13 -1.10
C LYS A 17 12.99 34.61 -1.28
N ALA A 18 11.91 33.91 -0.91
CA ALA A 18 11.76 32.47 -1.07
C ALA A 18 11.96 32.02 -2.54
N GLU A 19 11.37 32.76 -3.48
CA GLU A 19 11.46 32.52 -4.92
C GLU A 19 12.88 32.68 -5.47
N ARG A 20 13.60 33.74 -5.08
CA ARG A 20 15.01 33.90 -5.44
C ARG A 20 15.88 32.79 -4.83
N LEU A 21 15.65 32.43 -3.56
CA LEU A 21 16.39 31.37 -2.89
C LEU A 21 16.15 30.00 -3.55
N PHE A 22 14.90 29.68 -3.90
CA PHE A 22 14.50 28.45 -4.59
C PHE A 22 15.13 28.35 -5.99
N ARG A 23 15.05 29.41 -6.82
CA ARG A 23 15.74 29.43 -8.13
C ARG A 23 17.26 29.34 -7.98
N ALA A 24 17.85 30.10 -7.06
CA ALA A 24 19.30 30.15 -6.87
C ALA A 24 19.88 28.83 -6.35
N ALA A 25 19.23 28.18 -5.38
CA ALA A 25 19.67 26.89 -4.84
C ALA A 25 19.67 25.80 -5.92
N VAL A 26 18.60 25.72 -6.72
CA VAL A 26 18.52 24.78 -7.85
C VAL A 26 19.57 25.12 -8.92
N SER A 27 19.75 26.40 -9.28
CA SER A 27 20.75 26.79 -10.29
C SER A 27 22.19 26.55 -9.83
N ALA A 28 22.48 26.69 -8.53
CA ALA A 28 23.77 26.35 -7.95
C ALA A 28 23.99 24.83 -7.97
N PHE A 29 22.98 24.05 -7.55
CA PHE A 29 23.03 22.59 -7.60
C PHE A 29 23.21 22.04 -9.02
N CYS A 30 22.52 22.60 -10.02
CA CYS A 30 22.69 22.20 -11.42
C CYS A 30 24.08 22.53 -11.99
N SER A 31 24.87 23.36 -11.30
CA SER A 31 26.28 23.63 -11.63
C SER A 31 27.24 22.59 -11.03
N LEU A 32 26.77 21.69 -10.16
CA LEU A 32 27.59 20.64 -9.55
C LEU A 32 27.71 19.44 -10.51
N THR A 33 28.93 19.11 -10.90
CA THR A 33 29.20 17.99 -11.83
C THR A 33 28.92 16.61 -11.23
N ARG A 34 29.01 16.47 -9.90
CA ARG A 34 28.71 15.21 -9.20
C ARG A 34 28.31 15.45 -7.73
N PRO A 35 27.08 15.93 -7.46
CA PRO A 35 26.64 16.22 -6.09
C PRO A 35 26.58 14.96 -5.24
N SER A 36 26.97 15.08 -3.96
CA SER A 36 26.86 14.00 -2.99
C SER A 36 25.42 13.80 -2.52
N ARG A 37 25.13 12.63 -1.93
CA ARG A 37 23.83 12.35 -1.29
C ARG A 37 23.46 13.34 -0.19
N ARG A 38 24.44 14.04 0.42
CA ARG A 38 24.19 15.08 1.42
C ARG A 38 23.70 16.37 0.77
N GLU A 39 24.33 16.81 -0.32
CA GLU A 39 23.93 18.01 -1.06
C GLU A 39 22.56 17.83 -1.74
N ILE A 40 22.26 16.61 -2.23
CA ILE A 40 20.92 16.26 -2.74
C ILE A 40 19.87 16.42 -1.64
N GLY A 41 20.08 15.81 -0.46
CA GLY A 41 19.16 15.92 0.68
C GLY A 41 19.02 17.36 1.18
N GLN A 42 20.11 18.10 1.31
CA GLN A 42 20.10 19.51 1.71
C GLN A 42 19.34 20.41 0.72
N LEU A 43 19.38 20.11 -0.58
CA LEU A 43 18.54 20.82 -1.56
C LEU A 43 17.06 20.48 -1.34
N GLU A 44 16.70 19.21 -1.10
CA GLU A 44 15.32 18.79 -0.83
C GLU A 44 14.78 19.43 0.46
N ASP A 45 15.54 19.35 1.56
CA ASP A 45 15.24 19.96 2.86
C ASP A 45 15.01 21.49 2.75
N LEU A 46 15.77 22.17 1.87
CA LEU A 46 15.64 23.60 1.62
C LEU A 46 14.46 23.95 0.68
N THR A 47 14.24 23.15 -0.37
CA THR A 47 13.29 23.51 -1.44
C THR A 47 11.86 23.06 -1.19
N LEU A 48 11.66 21.88 -0.58
CA LEU A 48 10.33 21.34 -0.33
C LEU A 48 9.47 22.24 0.59
N PRO A 49 9.98 22.83 1.69
CA PRO A 49 9.19 23.75 2.53
C PRO A 49 8.89 25.10 1.86
N LEU A 50 9.71 25.51 0.89
CA LEU A 50 9.51 26.75 0.14
C LEU A 50 8.55 26.58 -1.04
N PHE A 51 8.37 25.35 -1.53
CA PHE A 51 7.67 25.00 -2.77
C PHE A 51 6.32 25.71 -2.95
N ASP A 52 5.44 25.63 -1.96
CA ASP A 52 4.09 26.20 -2.04
C ASP A 52 4.06 27.74 -1.99
N ASN A 53 5.13 28.36 -1.47
CA ASN A 53 5.31 29.82 -1.40
C ASN A 53 5.91 30.42 -2.69
N VAL A 54 6.22 29.59 -3.69
CA VAL A 54 6.94 29.95 -4.92
C VAL A 54 6.00 29.90 -6.13
N SER A 55 6.16 30.84 -7.08
CA SER A 55 5.26 31.01 -8.23
C SER A 55 5.31 29.85 -9.23
N VAL A 56 4.23 29.73 -10.03
CA VAL A 56 4.11 28.79 -11.16
C VAL A 56 5.27 28.94 -12.16
N GLU A 57 5.71 30.16 -12.46
CA GLU A 57 6.85 30.41 -13.35
C GLU A 57 8.16 29.86 -12.77
N SER A 58 8.34 29.98 -11.47
CA SER A 58 9.53 29.48 -10.76
C SER A 58 9.54 27.97 -10.62
N ARG A 59 8.38 27.33 -10.38
CA ARG A 59 8.23 25.87 -10.45
C ARG A 59 8.53 25.35 -11.86
N ARG A 60 8.01 26.01 -12.91
CA ARG A 60 8.31 25.72 -14.32
C ARG A 60 9.79 25.89 -14.68
N TYR A 61 10.45 26.97 -14.21
CA TYR A 61 11.89 27.18 -14.40
C TYR A 61 12.72 26.05 -13.77
N VAL A 62 12.41 25.69 -12.52
CA VAL A 62 13.11 24.61 -11.80
C VAL A 62 12.84 23.23 -12.42
N ALA A 63 11.60 22.95 -12.87
CA ALA A 63 11.28 21.73 -13.62
C ALA A 63 12.08 21.63 -14.93
N ALA A 64 12.30 22.75 -15.64
CA ALA A 64 13.17 22.78 -16.81
C ALA A 64 14.64 22.51 -16.45
N ALA A 65 15.19 23.21 -15.45
CA ALA A 65 16.58 23.06 -15.02
C ALA A 65 16.91 21.62 -14.54
N LEU A 66 16.01 21.00 -13.77
CA LEU A 66 16.17 19.64 -13.27
C LEU A 66 15.89 18.55 -14.33
N SER A 67 15.35 18.90 -15.50
CA SER A 67 14.99 17.90 -16.52
C SER A 67 16.17 17.23 -17.22
N GLU A 68 17.35 17.83 -17.15
CA GLU A 68 18.59 17.31 -17.76
C GLU A 68 19.67 16.94 -16.72
N CYS A 69 19.37 17.09 -15.43
CA CYS A 69 20.27 16.73 -14.34
C CYS A 69 20.30 15.21 -14.11
N GLU A 70 21.49 14.60 -14.18
CA GLU A 70 21.69 13.15 -13.96
C GLU A 70 21.40 12.73 -12.51
N TYR A 71 21.84 13.53 -11.54
CA TYR A 71 21.73 13.28 -10.10
C TYR A 71 20.61 14.10 -9.45
N ALA A 72 19.46 14.22 -10.12
CA ALA A 72 18.38 15.09 -9.69
C ALA A 72 17.74 14.67 -8.34
N PRO A 73 17.32 15.63 -7.49
CA PRO A 73 16.61 15.37 -6.24
C PRO A 73 15.25 14.70 -6.49
N ALA A 74 15.12 13.44 -6.10
CA ALA A 74 13.97 12.59 -6.42
C ALA A 74 12.65 13.05 -5.77
N ALA A 75 12.67 13.57 -4.55
CA ALA A 75 11.48 14.08 -3.86
C ALA A 75 10.99 15.39 -4.49
N LEU A 76 11.91 16.31 -4.81
CA LEU A 76 11.58 17.56 -5.49
C LEU A 76 11.07 17.31 -6.92
N VAL A 77 11.74 16.43 -7.67
CA VAL A 77 11.30 16.02 -9.02
C VAL A 77 9.91 15.37 -8.97
N ARG A 78 9.64 14.50 -8.00
CA ARG A 78 8.30 13.90 -7.84
C ARG A 78 7.21 14.95 -7.55
N ARG A 79 7.44 15.90 -6.64
CA ARG A 79 6.49 17.01 -6.40
C ARG A 79 6.26 17.90 -7.63
N LEU A 80 7.31 18.17 -8.41
CA LEU A 80 7.20 18.91 -9.68
C LEU A 80 6.47 18.12 -10.79
N CYS A 81 6.36 16.80 -10.69
CA CYS A 81 5.57 15.98 -11.60
C CYS A 81 4.07 15.90 -11.23
N GLU A 82 3.73 16.15 -9.96
CA GLU A 82 2.33 16.22 -9.47
C GLU A 82 1.63 17.55 -9.84
N GLU A 83 2.42 18.57 -10.19
CA GLU A 83 1.94 19.83 -10.80
C GLU A 83 1.27 19.58 -12.18
N PRO A 84 0.44 20.51 -12.70
CA PRO A 84 -0.13 20.39 -14.04
C PRO A 84 0.95 20.25 -15.12
N VAL A 85 0.59 19.64 -16.25
CA VAL A 85 1.51 19.35 -17.38
C VAL A 85 2.31 20.58 -17.82
N ASP A 86 1.72 21.76 -17.69
CA ASP A 86 2.32 23.08 -17.89
C ASP A 86 3.65 23.29 -17.16
N ILE A 87 3.79 22.79 -15.94
CA ILE A 87 5.03 22.78 -15.15
C ILE A 87 5.80 21.47 -15.39
N ALA A 88 5.11 20.33 -15.33
CA ALA A 88 5.72 19.00 -15.28
C ALA A 88 6.38 18.54 -16.60
N ALA A 89 5.93 19.04 -17.76
CA ALA A 89 6.32 18.52 -19.07
C ALA A 89 7.84 18.36 -19.32
N PRO A 90 8.73 19.30 -18.93
CA PRO A 90 10.17 19.13 -19.13
C PRO A 90 10.70 17.86 -18.44
N LEU A 91 10.26 17.61 -17.19
CA LEU A 91 10.64 16.43 -16.41
C LEU A 91 10.09 15.15 -17.04
N LEU A 92 8.80 15.13 -17.41
CA LEU A 92 8.15 13.97 -18.00
C LEU A 92 8.79 13.53 -19.33
N ILE A 93 9.29 14.49 -20.13
CA ILE A 93 9.90 14.24 -21.45
C ILE A 93 11.37 13.81 -21.33
N ARG A 94 12.16 14.40 -20.41
CA ARG A 94 13.63 14.24 -20.37
C ARG A 94 14.21 13.62 -19.10
N SER A 95 13.57 13.77 -17.93
CA SER A 95 14.21 13.42 -16.65
C SER A 95 14.34 11.91 -16.43
N ARG A 96 15.58 11.47 -16.21
CA ARG A 96 15.92 10.08 -15.89
C ARG A 96 15.54 9.66 -14.47
N ALA A 97 15.29 10.62 -13.57
CA ALA A 97 14.89 10.35 -12.19
C ALA A 97 13.45 9.81 -12.05
N VAL A 98 12.60 10.00 -13.08
CA VAL A 98 11.25 9.43 -13.13
C VAL A 98 11.30 8.11 -13.91
N GLY A 99 11.10 6.99 -13.22
CA GLY A 99 11.09 5.64 -13.81
C GLY A 99 9.68 5.15 -14.19
N ASP A 100 9.61 4.05 -14.93
CA ASP A 100 8.37 3.48 -15.51
C ASP A 100 7.19 3.36 -14.54
N ILE A 101 7.41 2.92 -13.31
CA ILE A 101 6.37 2.78 -12.28
C ILE A 101 5.78 4.14 -11.92
N ASP A 102 6.62 5.16 -11.75
CA ASP A 102 6.19 6.53 -11.46
C ASP A 102 5.48 7.14 -12.68
N LEU A 103 5.95 6.86 -13.91
CA LEU A 103 5.28 7.30 -15.14
C LEU A 103 3.85 6.73 -15.25
N ILE A 104 3.67 5.44 -14.97
CA ILE A 104 2.34 4.80 -14.96
C ILE A 104 1.45 5.40 -13.86
N ALA A 105 2.00 5.65 -12.66
CA ALA A 105 1.25 6.28 -11.58
C ALA A 105 0.82 7.73 -11.91
N LEU A 106 1.69 8.50 -12.58
CA LEU A 106 1.38 9.86 -13.04
C LEU A 106 0.32 9.86 -14.14
N ILE A 107 0.36 8.92 -15.09
CA ILE A 107 -0.71 8.72 -16.09
C ILE A 107 -2.03 8.38 -15.39
N GLY A 108 -2.01 7.51 -14.38
CA GLY A 108 -3.21 7.12 -13.63
C GLY A 108 -3.83 8.25 -12.79
N ARG A 109 -3.02 9.21 -12.30
CA ARG A 109 -3.49 10.34 -11.47
C ARG A 109 -3.89 11.56 -12.27
N HIS A 110 -3.11 11.94 -13.27
CA HIS A 110 -3.29 13.19 -14.03
C HIS A 110 -3.88 12.96 -15.43
N GLY A 111 -3.91 11.72 -15.91
CA GLY A 111 -4.58 11.34 -17.15
C GLY A 111 -3.88 11.81 -18.43
N LEU A 112 -4.69 12.11 -19.43
CA LEU A 112 -4.25 12.36 -20.81
C LEU A 112 -3.22 13.51 -21.00
N PRO A 113 -3.26 14.62 -20.24
CA PRO A 113 -2.25 15.69 -20.37
C PRO A 113 -0.82 15.19 -20.07
N HIS A 114 -0.61 14.52 -18.93
CA HIS A 114 0.70 13.96 -18.57
C HIS A 114 1.08 12.82 -19.51
N ALA A 115 0.13 11.95 -19.89
CA ALA A 115 0.36 10.89 -20.89
C ALA A 115 0.94 11.44 -22.21
N ARG A 116 0.40 12.56 -22.72
CA ARG A 116 0.88 13.25 -23.94
C ARG A 116 2.26 13.88 -23.81
N ALA A 117 2.70 14.23 -22.61
CA ALA A 117 4.07 14.65 -22.37
C ALA A 117 5.01 13.43 -22.35
N ILE A 118 4.64 12.37 -21.62
CA ILE A 118 5.42 11.13 -21.49
C ILE A 118 5.61 10.45 -22.86
N ALA A 119 4.62 10.50 -23.75
CA ALA A 119 4.70 9.98 -25.12
C ALA A 119 5.83 10.58 -26.00
N ARG A 120 6.42 11.71 -25.59
CA ARG A 120 7.51 12.39 -26.32
C ARG A 120 8.91 11.98 -25.83
N ARG A 121 8.99 11.12 -24.81
CA ARG A 121 10.25 10.61 -24.25
C ARG A 121 10.87 9.60 -25.21
N LYS A 122 12.18 9.75 -25.48
CA LYS A 122 12.90 8.90 -26.46
C LYS A 122 13.00 7.44 -25.99
N ASP A 123 13.36 7.27 -24.73
CA ASP A 123 13.62 5.96 -24.10
C ASP A 123 12.35 5.49 -23.35
N LEU A 124 11.22 5.40 -24.06
CA LEU A 124 9.93 5.01 -23.48
C LEU A 124 9.64 3.52 -23.65
N ASN A 125 9.25 2.86 -22.55
CA ASN A 125 8.83 1.46 -22.53
C ASN A 125 7.63 1.23 -23.48
N PRO A 126 7.67 0.22 -24.38
CA PRO A 126 6.62 -0.01 -25.37
C PRO A 126 5.23 -0.22 -24.74
N THR A 127 5.14 -0.88 -23.58
CA THR A 127 3.88 -1.10 -22.85
C THR A 127 3.26 0.22 -22.39
N ILE A 128 4.08 1.21 -22.01
CA ILE A 128 3.61 2.54 -21.64
C ILE A 128 3.20 3.33 -22.89
N ALA A 129 3.93 3.19 -24.01
CA ALA A 129 3.53 3.78 -25.28
C ALA A 129 2.17 3.25 -25.77
N ASP A 130 1.90 1.95 -25.62
CA ASP A 130 0.60 1.35 -25.96
C ASP A 130 -0.53 1.77 -25.01
N LEU A 131 -0.26 1.87 -23.70
CA LEU A 131 -1.21 2.46 -22.74
C LEU A 131 -1.61 3.88 -23.17
N ILE A 132 -0.65 4.72 -23.56
CA ILE A 132 -0.93 6.09 -24.01
C ILE A 132 -1.70 6.07 -25.35
N ARG A 133 -1.34 5.21 -26.31
CA ARG A 133 -2.08 5.05 -27.58
C ARG A 133 -3.55 4.68 -27.38
N VAL A 134 -3.87 3.85 -26.38
CA VAL A 134 -5.25 3.52 -25.99
C VAL A 134 -5.96 4.73 -25.38
N LEU A 135 -5.30 5.45 -24.45
CA LEU A 135 -5.85 6.64 -23.81
C LEU A 135 -6.08 7.81 -24.77
N GLU A 136 -5.29 7.92 -25.85
CA GLU A 136 -5.50 8.90 -26.92
C GLU A 136 -6.63 8.52 -27.90
N ARG A 137 -7.04 7.25 -27.95
CA ARG A 137 -8.04 6.73 -28.90
C ARG A 137 -9.19 5.97 -28.22
N PRO A 138 -9.92 6.58 -27.28
CA PRO A 138 -11.03 5.93 -26.57
C PRO A 138 -12.21 5.53 -27.48
N THR A 139 -12.24 5.99 -28.73
CA THR A 139 -13.33 5.79 -29.69
C THR A 139 -13.20 4.57 -30.60
N LEU A 140 -12.11 3.79 -30.53
CA LEU A 140 -11.90 2.60 -31.38
C LEU A 140 -12.01 1.24 -30.65
N VAL A 141 -12.61 1.21 -29.44
CA VAL A 141 -12.98 -0.04 -28.77
C VAL A 141 -14.49 -0.30 -28.90
N ARG A 142 -14.95 -0.49 -30.14
CA ARG A 142 -16.25 -1.14 -30.43
C ARG A 142 -16.16 -2.03 -31.66
N VAL A 143 -16.77 -3.22 -31.53
CA VAL A 143 -16.96 -4.25 -32.57
C VAL A 143 -15.67 -4.82 -33.16
N ARG A 144 -15.06 -5.77 -32.44
CA ARG A 144 -14.57 -6.99 -33.12
C ARG A 144 -15.81 -7.75 -33.57
N LYS A 145 -16.02 -7.86 -34.89
CA LYS A 145 -17.20 -8.49 -35.50
C LYS A 145 -17.12 -10.02 -35.37
N PRO A 146 -17.97 -10.70 -34.57
CA PRO A 146 -18.44 -12.02 -34.95
C PRO A 146 -19.37 -11.85 -36.15
N GLU A 147 -19.33 -12.79 -37.09
CA GLU A 147 -20.21 -12.73 -38.26
C GLU A 147 -21.55 -13.35 -37.89
N THR A 148 -22.63 -12.61 -38.13
CA THR A 148 -24.00 -13.09 -37.95
C THR A 148 -24.87 -12.40 -38.99
N GLU A 149 -25.82 -13.16 -39.52
CA GLU A 149 -26.42 -12.96 -40.84
C GLU A 149 -27.27 -11.69 -40.96
N SER A 150 -27.22 -11.07 -42.14
CA SER A 150 -27.94 -9.85 -42.45
C SER A 150 -29.33 -10.13 -43.05
N TYR A 151 -30.38 -9.67 -42.37
CA TYR A 151 -31.71 -9.45 -42.96
C TYR A 151 -32.13 -7.98 -42.77
N PRO A 152 -32.61 -7.27 -43.83
CA PRO A 152 -32.91 -5.84 -43.77
C PRO A 152 -34.41 -5.51 -43.63
N ALA A 153 -34.69 -4.20 -43.51
CA ALA A 153 -36.01 -3.56 -43.46
C ALA A 153 -36.77 -3.69 -42.10
N ARG A 154 -37.64 -2.76 -41.72
CA ARG A 154 -38.13 -1.55 -42.43
C ARG A 154 -38.41 -0.41 -41.43
N SER A 155 -38.27 0.84 -41.88
CA SER A 155 -38.74 2.04 -41.17
C SER A 155 -40.15 2.46 -41.64
N LEU A 156 -40.68 3.58 -41.10
CA LEU A 156 -42.01 4.21 -41.35
C LEU A 156 -43.15 3.60 -40.50
N ALA A 157 -44.18 4.35 -40.04
CA ALA A 157 -44.40 5.80 -39.85
C ALA A 157 -45.69 6.05 -39.00
N ALA A 158 -46.08 7.34 -38.82
CA ALA A 158 -47.29 7.87 -38.14
C ALA A 158 -47.29 7.78 -36.58
N GLN A 159 -47.63 8.78 -35.75
CA GLN A 159 -48.52 9.98 -35.84
C GLN A 159 -50.03 9.64 -35.84
N THR A 160 -51.00 10.41 -35.31
CA THR A 160 -51.11 11.77 -34.69
C THR A 160 -51.64 11.65 -33.23
N HIS A 161 -52.08 12.64 -32.41
CA HIS A 161 -52.33 14.11 -32.41
C HIS A 161 -51.69 14.76 -31.14
N ALA A 162 -51.50 16.08 -30.93
CA ALA A 162 -51.88 17.34 -31.61
C ALA A 162 -53.06 18.17 -31.03
N THR A 163 -52.76 19.00 -30.02
CA THR A 163 -53.27 20.38 -29.70
C THR A 163 -52.13 21.09 -28.93
N ALA A 164 -51.66 22.29 -29.28
CA ALA A 164 -52.29 23.62 -29.14
C ALA A 164 -52.59 23.97 -27.66
N ASP A 165 -52.21 25.13 -27.11
CA ASP A 165 -51.60 26.35 -27.68
C ASP A 165 -50.80 27.12 -26.59
N GLY A 166 -50.10 28.21 -26.96
CA GLY A 166 -49.52 29.19 -26.02
C GLY A 166 -47.99 29.27 -26.01
N ALA A 167 -47.46 30.49 -26.18
CA ALA A 167 -46.04 30.80 -26.07
C ALA A 167 -45.74 31.54 -24.75
N GLU A 168 -44.55 31.33 -24.15
CA GLU A 168 -43.72 32.39 -23.57
C GLU A 168 -42.38 31.86 -23.01
N THR A 169 -41.34 32.70 -23.05
CA THR A 169 -39.98 32.47 -22.55
C THR A 169 -39.33 33.83 -22.23
N PRO A 170 -38.49 34.00 -21.19
CA PRO A 170 -38.35 33.30 -19.91
C PRO A 170 -38.46 34.25 -18.69
N GLN A 171 -38.78 33.76 -17.48
CA GLN A 171 -38.55 34.50 -16.23
C GLN A 171 -37.94 33.63 -15.11
N ALA A 172 -37.34 34.30 -14.13
CA ALA A 172 -36.35 33.73 -13.21
C ALA A 172 -36.94 33.01 -11.98
N PRO A 173 -36.22 32.02 -11.39
CA PRO A 173 -36.64 31.37 -10.16
C PRO A 173 -36.64 32.34 -8.96
N GLY A 174 -37.71 32.29 -8.17
CA GLY A 174 -37.94 33.19 -7.04
C GLY A 174 -36.92 33.07 -5.90
N GLN A 175 -36.82 34.14 -5.11
CA GLN A 175 -35.85 34.33 -4.04
C GLN A 175 -36.06 33.33 -2.88
N GLN A 176 -35.24 32.27 -2.83
CA GLN A 176 -35.11 31.44 -1.63
C GLN A 176 -34.26 32.19 -0.59
N THR A 177 -34.67 32.17 0.68
CA THR A 177 -34.08 33.00 1.73
C THR A 177 -32.59 32.69 2.00
N PRO A 178 -31.73 33.70 2.26
CA PRO A 178 -30.30 33.51 2.43
C PRO A 178 -29.97 32.67 3.68
N GLY A 179 -29.75 31.37 3.47
CA GLY A 179 -29.37 30.43 4.52
C GLY A 179 -29.81 29.00 4.23
N VAL A 180 -31.07 28.80 3.82
CA VAL A 180 -31.65 27.45 3.66
C VAL A 180 -30.94 26.64 2.56
N ALA A 181 -30.66 27.27 1.42
CA ALA A 181 -29.90 26.64 0.34
C ALA A 181 -28.45 26.31 0.74
N ALA A 182 -27.80 27.20 1.52
CA ALA A 182 -26.44 27.00 1.99
C ALA A 182 -26.33 25.89 3.05
N GLU A 183 -27.30 25.78 3.96
CA GLU A 183 -27.32 24.72 4.98
C GLU A 183 -27.71 23.37 4.37
N ASN A 184 -28.62 23.33 3.38
CA ASN A 184 -28.87 22.13 2.59
C ASN A 184 -27.62 21.68 1.82
N ALA A 185 -26.84 22.60 1.24
CA ALA A 185 -25.56 22.28 0.61
C ALA A 185 -24.55 21.72 1.63
N ARG A 186 -24.39 22.35 2.80
CA ARG A 186 -23.53 21.85 3.89
C ARG A 186 -23.94 20.47 4.38
N ARG A 187 -25.25 20.21 4.54
CA ARG A 187 -25.77 18.91 4.98
C ARG A 187 -25.49 17.82 3.95
N ARG A 188 -25.66 18.13 2.66
CA ARG A 188 -25.34 17.24 1.54
C ARG A 188 -23.83 16.95 1.44
N LEU A 189 -23.00 17.98 1.58
CA LEU A 189 -21.54 17.83 1.64
C LEU A 189 -21.10 16.98 2.84
N ARG A 190 -21.64 17.20 4.05
CA ARG A 190 -21.35 16.35 5.22
C ARG A 190 -21.75 14.88 5.00
N SER A 191 -22.90 14.61 4.37
CA SER A 191 -23.26 13.22 4.02
C SER A 191 -22.28 12.61 3.01
N MET A 192 -21.84 13.37 2.01
CA MET A 192 -20.87 12.93 0.99
C MET A 192 -19.45 12.73 1.56
N MET A 193 -19.02 13.58 2.51
CA MET A 193 -17.75 13.42 3.21
C MET A 193 -17.75 12.16 4.07
N ARG A 194 -18.81 11.92 4.85
CA ARG A 194 -18.91 10.72 5.70
C ARG A 194 -18.94 9.43 4.88
N THR A 195 -19.73 9.36 3.79
CA THR A 195 -19.67 8.20 2.90
C THR A 195 -18.35 8.10 2.14
N GLY A 196 -17.68 9.24 1.90
CA GLY A 196 -16.33 9.31 1.36
C GLY A 196 -15.29 8.69 2.28
N ASP A 197 -15.25 9.06 3.57
CA ASP A 197 -14.34 8.49 4.56
C ASP A 197 -14.62 7.00 4.80
N GLU A 198 -15.89 6.61 5.00
CA GLU A 198 -16.29 5.20 5.19
C GLU A 198 -15.90 4.34 3.96
N ALA A 199 -16.14 4.83 2.73
CA ALA A 199 -15.76 4.12 1.49
C ALA A 199 -14.25 4.18 1.19
N SER A 200 -13.53 5.21 1.65
CA SER A 200 -12.07 5.35 1.48
C SER A 200 -11.34 4.40 2.43
N ALA A 201 -11.73 4.35 3.71
CA ALA A 201 -11.24 3.38 4.68
C ALA A 201 -11.46 1.94 4.18
N ALA A 202 -12.69 1.62 3.74
CA ALA A 202 -13.00 0.31 3.17
C ALA A 202 -12.17 -0.03 1.91
N LYS A 203 -11.69 0.97 1.15
CA LYS A 203 -10.78 0.76 0.00
C LYS A 203 -9.31 0.60 0.38
N VAL A 204 -8.87 1.19 1.50
CA VAL A 204 -7.50 1.05 2.03
C VAL A 204 -7.31 -0.29 2.76
N ASP A 205 -8.37 -0.81 3.38
CA ASP A 205 -8.38 -2.11 4.07
C ASP A 205 -8.92 -3.28 3.21
N ALA A 206 -9.18 -3.09 1.92
CA ALA A 206 -9.56 -4.16 0.98
C ALA A 206 -8.34 -4.99 0.50
N PHE A 207 -7.73 -5.76 1.39
CA PHE A 207 -6.62 -6.70 1.09
C PHE A 207 -6.98 -8.15 1.49
N PRO A 208 -6.35 -9.17 0.86
CA PRO A 208 -6.54 -10.57 1.26
C PRO A 208 -6.22 -10.76 2.75
N GLY A 209 -7.14 -11.36 3.50
CA GLY A 209 -6.96 -11.57 4.94
C GLY A 209 -7.22 -10.34 5.83
N ALA A 210 -7.92 -9.31 5.34
CA ALA A 210 -8.33 -8.17 6.17
C ALA A 210 -9.10 -8.59 7.44
N ASP A 211 -10.10 -9.47 7.32
CA ASP A 211 -10.85 -10.01 8.45
C ASP A 211 -9.95 -10.78 9.43
N THR A 212 -8.94 -11.49 8.90
CA THR A 212 -7.93 -12.23 9.68
C THR A 212 -7.03 -11.26 10.47
N TYR A 213 -6.59 -10.17 9.84
CA TYR A 213 -5.85 -9.10 10.50
C TYR A 213 -6.67 -8.44 11.61
N VAL A 214 -7.94 -8.12 11.35
CA VAL A 214 -8.85 -7.51 12.34
C VAL A 214 -9.03 -8.42 13.55
N LYS A 215 -9.30 -9.71 13.34
CA LYS A 215 -9.42 -10.71 14.43
C LYS A 215 -8.13 -10.87 15.24
N LEU A 216 -6.97 -10.96 14.57
CA LEU A 216 -5.67 -11.08 15.24
C LEU A 216 -5.27 -9.81 16.00
N ARG A 217 -5.59 -8.64 15.46
CA ARG A 217 -5.40 -7.34 16.11
C ARG A 217 -6.25 -7.25 17.38
N GLU A 218 -7.55 -7.55 17.28
CA GLU A 218 -8.47 -7.42 18.40
C GLU A 218 -8.16 -8.43 19.50
N THR A 219 -7.92 -9.70 19.17
CA THR A 219 -7.51 -10.70 20.16
C THR A 219 -6.17 -10.36 20.83
N ALA A 220 -5.17 -9.88 20.07
CA ALA A 220 -3.91 -9.41 20.67
C ALA A 220 -4.11 -8.21 21.62
N LEU A 221 -4.95 -7.23 21.24
CA LEU A 221 -5.24 -6.05 22.06
C LEU A 221 -6.09 -6.36 23.30
N THR A 222 -6.76 -7.52 23.40
CA THR A 222 -7.37 -7.97 24.67
C THR A 222 -6.35 -8.33 25.75
N GLY A 223 -5.08 -8.55 25.39
CA GLY A 223 -4.04 -9.04 26.29
C GLY A 223 -4.19 -10.52 26.69
N ASN A 224 -5.27 -11.21 26.30
CA ASN A 224 -5.44 -12.63 26.57
C ASN A 224 -4.73 -13.49 25.50
N ALA A 225 -3.55 -14.01 25.87
CA ALA A 225 -2.74 -14.88 25.02
C ALA A 225 -3.51 -16.09 24.47
N ALA A 226 -4.48 -16.66 25.22
CA ALA A 226 -5.25 -17.82 24.75
C ALA A 226 -6.16 -17.47 23.57
N PHE A 227 -6.85 -16.32 23.60
CA PHE A 227 -7.68 -15.88 22.47
C PHE A 227 -6.84 -15.56 21.23
N PHE A 228 -5.66 -14.96 21.41
CA PHE A 228 -4.72 -14.75 20.32
C PHE A 228 -4.18 -16.07 19.76
N GLN A 229 -3.86 -17.05 20.61
CA GLN A 229 -3.40 -18.38 20.20
C GLN A 229 -4.45 -19.12 19.38
N THR A 230 -5.73 -19.08 19.77
CA THR A 230 -6.83 -19.65 18.96
C THR A 230 -6.97 -18.92 17.62
N ALA A 231 -7.02 -17.58 17.61
CA ALA A 231 -7.12 -16.83 16.36
C ALA A 231 -5.92 -17.04 15.42
N LEU A 232 -4.72 -17.30 15.96
CA LEU A 232 -3.51 -17.62 15.21
C LEU A 232 -3.53 -19.06 14.67
N ALA A 233 -4.06 -20.01 15.44
CA ALA A 233 -4.29 -21.39 15.02
C ALA A 233 -5.29 -21.44 13.85
N ASP A 234 -6.43 -20.74 13.98
CA ASP A 234 -7.45 -20.62 12.93
C ASP A 234 -6.92 -19.91 11.68
N ALA A 235 -6.16 -18.82 11.85
CA ALA A 235 -5.62 -18.03 10.74
C ALA A 235 -4.59 -18.78 9.89
N LEU A 236 -3.77 -19.63 10.52
CA LEU A 236 -2.73 -20.41 9.85
C LEU A 236 -3.21 -21.81 9.45
N ASP A 237 -4.33 -22.29 9.98
CA ASP A 237 -4.77 -23.69 9.93
C ASP A 237 -3.68 -24.63 10.53
N ILE A 238 -3.40 -24.43 11.83
CA ILE A 238 -2.41 -25.19 12.63
C ILE A 238 -3.03 -25.56 13.99
N GLU A 239 -2.61 -26.67 14.59
CA GLU A 239 -3.00 -27.08 15.95
C GLU A 239 -2.65 -26.03 17.03
N PHE A 240 -3.57 -25.81 17.98
CA PHE A 240 -3.44 -24.85 19.09
C PHE A 240 -2.14 -25.03 19.91
N SER A 241 -1.68 -26.26 20.10
CA SER A 241 -0.44 -26.56 20.85
C SER A 241 0.80 -25.93 20.20
N ILE A 242 0.83 -25.82 18.87
CA ILE A 242 1.89 -25.12 18.13
C ILE A 242 1.66 -23.61 18.19
N ALA A 243 0.44 -23.10 18.01
CA ALA A 243 0.17 -21.67 18.17
C ALA A 243 0.58 -21.15 19.57
N GLN A 244 0.42 -21.98 20.61
CA GLN A 244 0.94 -21.74 21.94
C GLN A 244 2.47 -21.78 22.01
N SER A 245 3.15 -22.78 21.45
CA SER A 245 4.63 -22.84 21.49
C SER A 245 5.31 -21.74 20.67
N LEU A 246 4.69 -21.28 19.58
CA LEU A 246 5.12 -20.13 18.77
C LEU A 246 5.05 -18.80 19.52
N THR A 247 4.19 -18.69 20.54
CA THR A 247 3.93 -17.44 21.28
C THR A 247 4.45 -17.44 22.72
N ALA A 248 4.54 -18.60 23.38
CA ALA A 248 4.99 -18.72 24.77
C ALA A 248 6.47 -18.37 25.00
N ASN A 249 7.29 -18.40 23.95
CA ASN A 249 8.69 -18.00 23.99
C ASN A 249 8.82 -16.46 23.94
N GLN A 250 9.79 -15.87 24.66
CA GLN A 250 10.14 -14.44 24.57
C GLN A 250 10.86 -14.06 23.26
N ASN A 251 10.53 -14.73 22.16
CA ASN A 251 11.18 -14.61 20.87
C ASN A 251 10.12 -14.45 19.80
N TYR A 252 10.00 -13.25 19.24
CA TYR A 252 9.04 -12.96 18.18
C TYR A 252 9.39 -13.60 16.82
N ALA A 253 10.55 -14.24 16.63
CA ALA A 253 10.97 -14.77 15.32
C ALA A 253 10.02 -15.83 14.70
N PRO A 254 9.39 -16.75 15.46
CA PRO A 254 8.39 -17.67 14.92
C PRO A 254 7.08 -16.93 14.57
N LEU A 255 6.60 -16.03 15.44
CA LEU A 255 5.45 -15.17 15.16
C LEU A 255 5.66 -14.28 13.93
N LEU A 256 6.87 -13.75 13.74
CA LEU A 256 7.26 -12.95 12.58
C LEU A 256 7.13 -13.76 11.29
N ALA A 257 7.52 -15.05 11.30
CA ALA A 257 7.30 -15.94 10.16
C ALA A 257 5.81 -16.26 9.95
N ALA A 258 5.03 -16.49 11.02
CA ALA A 258 3.58 -16.66 10.91
C ALA A 258 2.90 -15.44 10.25
N LEU A 259 3.13 -14.23 10.77
CA LEU A 259 2.55 -12.98 10.25
C LEU A 259 3.01 -12.68 8.81
N ARG A 260 4.24 -13.08 8.45
CA ARG A 260 4.78 -12.95 7.09
C ARG A 260 4.17 -13.94 6.09
N SER A 261 3.69 -15.10 6.55
CA SER A 261 2.97 -16.06 5.70
C SER A 261 1.55 -15.60 5.35
N LEU A 262 0.97 -14.73 6.18
CA LEU A 262 -0.37 -14.14 6.07
C LEU A 262 -0.41 -12.84 5.24
N ASP A 263 0.63 -12.50 4.48
CA ASP A 263 0.74 -11.31 3.62
C ASP A 263 0.56 -9.94 4.32
N PHE A 264 0.68 -9.87 5.65
CA PHE A 264 0.53 -8.60 6.36
C PHE A 264 1.67 -7.60 6.01
N SER A 265 1.33 -6.31 6.00
CA SER A 265 2.32 -5.22 5.86
C SER A 265 3.19 -5.09 7.11
N GLU A 266 4.33 -4.41 6.97
CA GLU A 266 5.27 -4.17 8.07
C GLU A 266 4.60 -3.58 9.31
N ASP A 267 3.75 -2.56 9.12
CA ASP A 267 3.05 -1.84 10.20
C ASP A 267 2.02 -2.73 10.90
N ARG A 268 1.27 -3.53 10.12
CA ARG A 268 0.24 -4.46 10.61
C ARG A 268 0.86 -5.61 11.40
N ALA A 269 1.96 -6.18 10.90
CA ALA A 269 2.70 -7.21 11.61
C ALA A 269 3.39 -6.68 12.88
N PHE A 270 3.96 -5.47 12.81
CA PHE A 270 4.57 -4.80 13.96
C PHE A 270 3.55 -4.52 15.07
N LEU A 271 2.38 -3.98 14.74
CA LEU A 271 1.31 -3.70 15.71
C LEU A 271 0.89 -4.97 16.48
N ILE A 272 0.64 -6.07 15.78
CA ILE A 272 0.32 -7.36 16.43
C ILE A 272 1.48 -7.84 17.30
N THR A 273 2.73 -7.72 16.82
CA THR A 273 3.91 -8.17 17.58
C THR A 273 4.11 -7.34 18.86
N VAL A 274 3.87 -6.03 18.83
CA VAL A 274 3.96 -5.16 20.01
C VAL A 274 2.82 -5.43 21.00
N ALA A 275 1.60 -5.71 20.52
CA ALA A 275 0.47 -6.05 21.38
C ALA A 275 0.71 -7.38 22.13
N VAL A 276 1.32 -8.38 21.48
CA VAL A 276 1.68 -9.67 22.11
C VAL A 276 2.93 -9.55 23.00
N TYR A 277 3.91 -8.73 22.62
CA TYR A 277 5.20 -8.61 23.30
C TYR A 277 5.59 -7.16 23.66
N PRO A 278 4.83 -6.44 24.49
CA PRO A 278 5.11 -5.03 24.81
C PRO A 278 6.49 -4.83 25.44
N GLY A 279 6.98 -5.80 26.22
CA GLY A 279 8.30 -5.75 26.85
C GLY A 279 9.51 -5.91 25.91
N LEU A 280 9.32 -6.33 24.66
CA LEU A 280 10.44 -6.58 23.72
C LEU A 280 10.83 -5.35 22.88
N PHE A 281 10.12 -4.22 23.03
CA PHE A 281 10.34 -3.00 22.24
C PHE A 281 10.64 -1.72 23.07
N PRO A 282 11.52 -1.75 24.09
CA PRO A 282 11.76 -0.60 24.96
C PRO A 282 12.54 0.56 24.30
N HIS A 283 13.17 0.34 23.14
CA HIS A 283 14.01 1.35 22.49
C HIS A 283 13.91 1.31 20.95
N PRO A 284 14.08 2.44 20.23
CA PRO A 284 13.92 2.51 18.77
C PRO A 284 14.75 1.50 17.96
N GLN A 285 15.93 1.11 18.45
CA GLN A 285 16.76 0.11 17.77
C GLN A 285 16.14 -1.31 17.76
N ALA A 286 15.21 -1.63 18.67
CA ALA A 286 14.50 -2.92 18.67
C ALA A 286 13.43 -2.93 17.56
N ILE A 287 12.71 -1.81 17.43
CA ILE A 287 11.74 -1.57 16.34
C ILE A 287 12.45 -1.66 14.99
N ARG A 288 13.58 -0.97 14.83
CA ARG A 288 14.42 -1.08 13.62
C ARG A 288 14.86 -2.54 13.37
N THR A 289 15.39 -3.23 14.37
CA THR A 289 15.86 -4.62 14.24
C THR A 289 14.72 -5.56 13.81
N TYR A 290 13.49 -5.33 14.28
CA TYR A 290 12.31 -6.07 13.84
C TYR A 290 11.97 -5.78 12.37
N LEU A 291 11.90 -4.51 11.96
CA LEU A 291 11.58 -4.12 10.58
C LEU A 291 12.63 -4.62 9.58
N ASP A 292 13.91 -4.49 9.91
CA ASP A 292 15.02 -5.00 9.09
C ASP A 292 14.95 -6.54 8.98
N ARG A 293 14.55 -7.26 10.05
CA ARG A 293 14.27 -8.71 10.01
C ARG A 293 13.02 -9.09 9.20
N TYR A 294 11.96 -8.28 9.25
CA TYR A 294 10.72 -8.51 8.49
C TYR A 294 10.95 -8.37 6.98
N ARG A 295 11.76 -7.38 6.58
CA ARG A 295 12.18 -7.14 5.18
C ARG A 295 13.03 -8.29 4.64
N LEU A 296 13.98 -8.78 5.43
CA LEU A 296 14.85 -9.90 5.05
C LEU A 296 14.13 -11.26 5.00
N LEU A 297 12.97 -11.42 5.65
CA LEU A 297 12.19 -12.65 5.55
C LEU A 297 11.30 -12.61 4.29
N HIS A 298 11.70 -13.36 3.27
CA HIS A 298 10.88 -13.61 2.08
C HIS A 298 9.65 -14.46 2.43
N ARG A 299 8.53 -14.21 1.72
CA ARG A 299 7.24 -14.90 1.90
C ARG A 299 7.38 -16.42 1.81
N ASP A 300 8.16 -16.92 0.86
CA ASP A 300 8.27 -18.35 0.56
C ASP A 300 8.94 -19.09 1.72
N VAL A 301 10.00 -18.51 2.28
CA VAL A 301 10.69 -19.01 3.50
C VAL A 301 9.78 -18.99 4.73
N ALA A 302 8.79 -18.09 4.77
CA ALA A 302 7.77 -18.07 5.83
C ALA A 302 6.71 -19.17 5.62
N LEU A 303 6.24 -19.36 4.38
CA LEU A 303 5.30 -20.43 4.01
C LEU A 303 5.90 -21.82 4.24
N ASP A 304 7.19 -22.03 3.93
CA ASP A 304 7.86 -23.32 4.14
C ASP A 304 8.06 -23.65 5.62
N LYS A 305 8.24 -22.64 6.48
CA LYS A 305 8.22 -22.83 7.95
C LYS A 305 6.83 -23.25 8.44
N VAL A 306 5.77 -22.60 7.94
CA VAL A 306 4.38 -22.97 8.25
C VAL A 306 4.05 -24.39 7.76
N ARG A 307 4.50 -24.76 6.55
CA ARG A 307 4.41 -26.14 6.03
C ARG A 307 5.14 -27.13 6.94
N GLY A 308 6.33 -26.77 7.44
CA GLY A 308 7.07 -27.57 8.43
C GLY A 308 6.27 -27.81 9.72
N TRP A 309 5.61 -26.77 10.26
CA TRP A 309 4.75 -26.91 11.44
C TRP A 309 3.52 -27.79 11.19
N LYS A 310 2.87 -27.69 10.01
CA LYS A 310 1.79 -28.59 9.61
C LYS A 310 2.27 -30.03 9.37
N ALA A 311 3.49 -30.23 8.88
CA ALA A 311 4.09 -31.54 8.78
C ALA A 311 4.38 -32.13 10.18
N GLU A 312 4.70 -31.31 11.18
CA GLU A 312 4.89 -31.77 12.55
C GLU A 312 3.58 -32.19 13.23
N THR A 313 2.47 -31.45 13.06
CA THR A 313 1.15 -31.88 13.57
C THR A 313 0.74 -33.23 12.95
N LEU A 314 0.81 -33.36 11.62
CA LEU A 314 0.53 -34.61 10.92
C LEU A 314 1.44 -35.76 11.41
N SER A 315 2.74 -35.49 11.63
CA SER A 315 3.69 -36.47 12.16
C SER A 315 3.42 -36.84 13.63
N ARG A 316 2.84 -35.95 14.44
CA ARG A 316 2.38 -36.24 15.81
C ARG A 316 1.08 -37.06 15.77
N VAL A 317 0.10 -36.68 14.95
CA VAL A 317 -1.15 -37.42 14.76
C VAL A 317 -0.87 -38.84 14.28
N VAL A 318 0.00 -39.05 13.27
CA VAL A 318 0.35 -40.40 12.79
C VAL A 318 1.06 -41.24 13.87
N ARG A 319 1.96 -40.65 14.68
CA ARG A 319 2.60 -41.36 15.80
C ARG A 319 1.60 -41.72 16.91
N ASN A 320 0.61 -40.88 17.18
CA ASN A 320 -0.43 -41.11 18.18
C ASN A 320 -1.55 -42.03 17.67
N ALA A 321 -1.73 -42.14 16.34
CA ALA A 321 -2.72 -43.00 15.69
C ALA A 321 -2.21 -44.42 15.44
N SER A 322 -0.89 -44.67 15.53
CA SER A 322 -0.36 -46.02 15.73
C SER A 322 -0.77 -46.51 17.13
N PRO A 323 -1.67 -47.51 17.26
CA PRO A 323 -2.14 -47.95 18.56
C PRO A 323 -1.04 -48.70 19.32
N ALA A 324 -1.16 -48.73 20.65
CA ALA A 324 -0.23 -49.39 21.55
C ALA A 324 -0.32 -50.93 21.48
N ASN A 325 0.07 -51.52 20.35
CA ASN A 325 0.12 -52.97 20.15
C ASN A 325 1.41 -53.58 20.75
N SER A 326 1.71 -53.19 22.00
CA SER A 326 2.93 -53.54 22.74
C SER A 326 2.66 -53.77 24.24
N GLU A 327 1.51 -54.35 24.56
CA GLU A 327 1.24 -54.95 25.87
C GLU A 327 0.95 -56.46 25.74
N ALA A 328 0.81 -57.15 26.89
CA ALA A 328 0.41 -58.55 26.99
C ALA A 328 1.38 -59.63 26.44
N ARG A 329 2.66 -59.57 26.85
CA ARG A 329 3.42 -60.80 27.22
C ARG A 329 3.99 -60.73 28.64
N LYS A 330 3.11 -60.48 29.62
CA LYS A 330 3.31 -61.00 30.97
C LYS A 330 2.98 -62.50 30.96
N ALA A 331 4.01 -63.35 30.99
CA ALA A 331 3.87 -64.70 31.52
C ALA A 331 4.18 -64.63 33.02
N SER A 332 3.30 -65.20 33.86
CA SER A 332 3.49 -65.28 35.31
C SER A 332 3.97 -66.67 35.71
N ASN A 333 4.69 -66.77 36.82
CA ASN A 333 5.36 -68.00 37.26
C ASN A 333 4.40 -69.09 37.77
N SER A 334 4.72 -70.34 37.42
CA SER A 334 4.42 -71.60 38.13
C SER A 334 5.05 -72.76 37.31
N ASP A 335 5.61 -73.85 37.87
CA ASP A 335 6.07 -74.12 39.25
C ASP A 335 7.15 -75.24 39.24
N GLU A 336 7.77 -75.48 40.41
CA GLU A 336 8.47 -76.72 40.86
C GLU A 336 9.73 -77.30 40.15
N ALA A 337 10.43 -78.12 40.95
CA ALA A 337 11.39 -79.20 40.65
C ALA A 337 12.93 -78.91 40.53
N GLU A 338 13.63 -79.38 41.58
CA GLU A 338 14.97 -80.01 41.63
C GLU A 338 16.28 -79.24 41.30
N ALA A 339 17.08 -79.08 42.35
CA ALA A 339 18.55 -79.02 42.36
C ALA A 339 19.14 -80.47 42.17
N PRO A 340 20.46 -80.73 41.92
CA PRO A 340 21.57 -79.97 42.48
C PRO A 340 22.91 -79.85 41.70
N GLY A 341 23.66 -78.79 42.04
CA GLY A 341 25.10 -78.83 42.31
C GLY A 341 26.11 -78.89 41.15
N LEU A 342 27.14 -78.02 41.21
CA LEU A 342 28.55 -78.43 41.43
C LEU A 342 29.53 -77.24 41.51
N ARG A 343 30.33 -77.24 42.59
CA ARG A 343 31.70 -76.72 42.77
C ARG A 343 32.23 -75.58 41.86
N ALA A 344 32.35 -74.40 42.48
CA ALA A 344 33.60 -73.64 42.68
C ALA A 344 34.74 -73.64 41.62
N SER A 345 35.20 -72.42 41.27
CA SER A 345 36.62 -72.07 41.38
C SER A 345 36.81 -70.56 41.62
N SER A 346 37.91 -70.20 42.28
CA SER A 346 38.35 -68.81 42.50
C SER A 346 39.45 -68.42 41.49
N ARG A 347 39.91 -67.16 41.59
CA ARG A 347 41.06 -66.52 40.92
C ARG A 347 40.71 -65.84 39.57
N LYS A 348 41.30 -64.68 39.25
CA LYS A 348 42.30 -63.88 40.01
C LYS A 348 42.08 -62.38 39.84
#